data_AF-A0A078M9M8-F1
#
_entry.id   AF-A0A078M9M8-F1
#
_cell.length_a   1.000
_cell.length_b   1.000
_cell.length_c   1.000
_cell.angle_alpha   90.00
_cell.angle_beta   90.00
_cell.angle_gamma   90.00
#
_symmetry.space_group_name_H-M   'P 1'
#
loop_
_entity.id
_entity.type
_entity.pdbx_description
1 polymer ?
#
loop_
_entity_poly.entity_id
_entity_poly.type
_entity_poly.pdbx_seq_one_letter_code
_entity_poly.pdbx_strand_id
1 'polypeptide(L)'
;MLEGLWLKERFPQLETIQQEPQNVAYEGCTFTVEGIRYRSRLAKRTTKKVGYFVAFWEKDPAEVNQAFYANSSPDYLLIFTEEGRLF
;
A
#
# COMPACT_ATOMS: atom_id res chain seq x y z
N MET A 1 -1.07 5.92 17.61
CA MET A 1 -0.71 6.03 16.18
C MET A 1 -1.88 6.70 15.51
N LEU A 2 -1.65 7.84 14.85
CA LEU A 2 -2.65 8.40 13.94
C LEU A 2 -2.69 7.46 12.73
N GLU A 3 -3.84 6.89 12.43
CA GLU A 3 -4.01 5.94 11.31
C GLU A 3 -3.44 6.55 10.02
N GLY A 4 -2.60 5.80 9.29
CA GLY A 4 -2.10 6.19 7.96
C GLY A 4 -0.76 6.95 7.90
N LEU A 5 -0.05 7.14 9.01
CA LEU A 5 1.25 7.86 9.03
C LEU A 5 2.49 6.99 9.31
N TRP A 6 2.34 5.69 9.58
CA TRP A 6 3.47 4.84 10.01
C TRP A 6 4.62 4.82 9.00
N LEU A 7 4.33 4.86 7.68
CA LEU A 7 5.37 4.82 6.65
C LEU A 7 6.22 6.10 6.70
N LYS A 8 5.59 7.26 6.93
CA LYS A 8 6.31 8.54 7.10
C LYS A 8 7.06 8.59 8.41
N GLU A 9 6.50 8.04 9.49
CA GLU A 9 7.18 7.94 10.79
C GLU A 9 8.42 7.05 10.70
N ARG A 10 8.35 5.93 9.97
CA ARG A 10 9.45 4.97 9.82
C ARG A 10 10.50 5.40 8.80
N PHE A 11 10.06 6.09 7.74
CA PHE A 11 10.90 6.58 6.66
C PHE A 11 10.68 8.09 6.47
N PRO A 12 11.17 8.92 7.41
CA PRO A 12 10.96 10.37 7.38
C PRO A 12 11.51 11.04 6.12
N GLN A 13 12.50 10.42 5.47
CA GLN A 13 13.09 10.86 4.20
C GLN A 13 12.14 10.78 3.00
N LEU A 14 11.00 10.08 3.10
CA LEU A 14 10.03 10.04 2.00
C LEU A 14 9.27 11.37 1.94
N GLU A 15 9.68 12.27 1.05
CA GLU A 15 9.17 13.64 1.02
C GLU A 15 7.68 13.73 0.66
N THR A 16 7.20 12.89 -0.26
CA THR A 16 5.79 12.88 -0.72
C THR A 16 5.22 11.48 -0.68
N ILE A 17 4.19 11.28 0.14
CA ILE A 17 3.38 10.05 0.20
C ILE A 17 1.96 10.43 -0.18
N GLN A 18 1.44 9.86 -1.26
CA GLN A 18 0.07 10.03 -1.71
C GLN A 18 -0.76 8.84 -1.27
N GLN A 19 -1.75 9.06 -0.41
CA GLN A 19 -2.68 8.01 0.00
C GLN A 19 -3.58 7.59 -1.16
N GLU A 20 -3.95 6.30 -1.20
CA GLU A 20 -4.91 5.71 -2.14
C GLU A 20 -6.20 5.40 -1.39
N PRO A 21 -7.21 6.30 -1.38
CA PRO A 21 -8.41 6.19 -0.55
C PRO A 21 -9.16 4.86 -0.73
N GLN A 22 -9.19 4.35 -1.95
CA GLN A 22 -9.86 3.09 -2.30
C GLN A 22 -9.20 1.86 -1.66
N ASN A 23 -7.96 1.97 -1.17
CA ASN A 23 -7.23 0.91 -0.46
C ASN A 23 -6.80 1.32 0.96
N VAL A 24 -7.45 2.32 1.56
CA VAL A 24 -7.09 2.83 2.91
C VAL A 24 -7.13 1.75 3.99
N ALA A 25 -8.00 0.74 3.84
CA ALA A 25 -8.09 -0.40 4.75
C ALA A 25 -6.81 -1.25 4.80
N TYR A 26 -5.88 -1.08 3.86
CA TYR A 26 -4.56 -1.72 3.81
C TYR A 26 -3.44 -0.68 3.71
N GLU A 27 -3.70 0.54 4.19
CA GLU A 27 -2.73 1.65 4.23
C GLU A 27 -2.10 1.92 2.86
N GLY A 28 -2.94 1.85 1.83
CA GLY A 28 -2.52 1.99 0.45
C GLY A 28 -2.01 3.39 0.16
N CYS A 29 -0.78 3.49 -0.35
CA CYS A 29 -0.21 4.75 -0.81
C CYS A 29 0.78 4.54 -1.96
N THR A 30 1.13 5.63 -2.62
CA THR A 30 2.22 5.72 -3.60
C THR A 30 3.22 6.79 -3.17
N PHE A 31 4.47 6.61 -3.58
CA PHE A 31 5.55 7.57 -3.35
C PHE A 31 6.66 7.38 -4.37
N THR A 32 7.60 8.33 -4.45
CA THR A 32 8.75 8.28 -5.36
C THR A 32 10.05 8.41 -4.57
N VAL A 33 11.05 7.61 -4.92
CA VAL A 33 12.42 7.70 -4.39
C VAL A 33 13.38 7.71 -5.56
N GLU A 34 14.18 8.78 -5.70
CA GLU A 34 15.18 8.90 -6.79
C GLU A 34 14.60 8.66 -8.19
N GLY A 35 13.35 9.09 -8.41
CA GLY A 35 12.63 8.91 -9.68
C GLY A 35 11.96 7.55 -9.87
N ILE A 36 12.15 6.60 -8.95
CA ILE A 36 11.49 5.30 -8.96
C ILE A 36 10.15 5.41 -8.22
N ARG A 37 9.07 4.94 -8.85
CA ARG A 37 7.71 5.00 -8.32
C ARG A 37 7.38 3.70 -7.59
N TYR A 38 6.83 3.85 -6.38
CA TYR A 38 6.42 2.73 -5.54
C TYR A 38 4.93 2.83 -5.24
N ARG A 39 4.28 1.66 -5.14
CA ARG A 39 3.01 1.47 -4.45
C ARG A 39 3.25 0.60 -3.23
N SER A 40 2.68 0.96 -2.08
CA SER A 40 2.79 0.14 -0.87
C SER A 40 1.45 -0.21 -0.24
N ARG A 41 1.43 -1.33 0.49
CA ARG A 41 0.32 -1.80 1.33
C ARG A 41 0.84 -2.36 2.65
N LEU A 42 0.05 -2.26 3.71
CA LEU A 42 0.21 -3.05 4.93
C LEU A 42 -0.79 -4.21 4.91
N ALA A 43 -0.27 -5.43 4.73
CA ALA A 43 -1.07 -6.65 4.72
C ALA A 43 -1.49 -7.05 6.14
N LYS A 44 -2.67 -7.65 6.25
CA LYS A 44 -3.30 -7.98 7.52
C LYS A 44 -3.22 -9.47 7.81
N ARG A 45 -2.76 -9.83 9.01
CA ARG A 45 -2.78 -11.23 9.46
C ARG A 45 -4.22 -11.71 9.53
N THR A 46 -4.48 -12.92 9.02
CA THR A 46 -5.81 -13.53 9.13
C THR A 46 -5.83 -14.58 10.23
N THR A 47 -6.94 -14.70 10.95
CA THR A 47 -7.08 -15.67 12.06
C THR A 47 -7.30 -17.10 11.58
N LYS A 48 -7.87 -17.28 10.38
CA LYS A 48 -8.31 -18.58 9.85
C LYS A 48 -7.41 -19.17 8.77
N LYS A 49 -6.52 -18.36 8.17
CA LYS A 49 -5.60 -18.80 7.11
C LYS A 49 -4.18 -18.37 7.46
N VAL A 50 -3.21 -19.24 7.15
CA VAL A 50 -1.80 -18.90 7.30
C VAL A 50 -1.44 -17.78 6.32
N GLY A 51 -0.69 -16.80 6.79
CA GLY A 51 -0.21 -15.65 6.00
C GLY A 51 -0.98 -14.36 6.25
N TYR A 52 -0.66 -13.36 5.41
CA TYR A 52 -1.24 -12.02 5.46
C TYR A 52 -2.07 -11.78 4.20
N PHE A 53 -3.25 -11.21 4.40
CA PHE A 53 -4.15 -10.85 3.33
C PHE A 53 -4.02 -9.36 2.99
N VAL A 54 -4.03 -9.04 1.71
CA VAL A 54 -3.97 -7.67 1.20
C VAL A 54 -4.89 -7.54 0.00
N ALA A 55 -5.57 -6.40 -0.12
CA ALA A 55 -6.29 -6.02 -1.33
C ALA A 55 -5.58 -4.85 -2.03
N PHE A 56 -5.52 -4.92 -3.35
CA PHE A 56 -4.96 -3.86 -4.20
C PHE A 56 -5.78 -3.79 -5.49
N TRP A 57 -6.60 -2.75 -5.60
CA TRP A 57 -7.52 -2.57 -6.72
C TRP A 57 -7.72 -1.09 -7.03
N GLU A 58 -8.26 -0.79 -8.22
CA GLU A 58 -8.68 0.54 -8.64
C GLU A 58 -10.10 0.55 -9.21
N LYS A 59 -10.64 1.74 -9.39
CA LYS A 59 -11.87 1.96 -10.14
C LYS A 59 -11.52 2.11 -11.61
N ASP A 60 -12.24 1.40 -12.47
CA ASP A 60 -12.22 1.67 -13.90
C ASP A 60 -13.04 2.96 -14.22
N PRO A 61 -13.04 3.44 -15.47
CA PRO A 61 -13.84 4.61 -15.85
C PRO A 61 -15.36 4.47 -15.66
N ALA A 62 -15.85 3.24 -15.41
CA ALA A 62 -17.25 2.94 -15.11
C ALA A 62 -17.52 2.75 -13.60
N GLU A 63 -16.56 3.12 -12.74
CA GLU A 63 -16.62 2.98 -11.27
C GLU A 63 -16.74 1.52 -10.78
N VAL A 64 -16.28 0.56 -11.57
CA VAL A 64 -16.20 -0.85 -11.19
C VAL A 64 -14.80 -1.19 -10.67
N ASN A 65 -14.73 -2.05 -9.65
CA ASN A 65 -13.45 -2.48 -9.11
C ASN A 65 -12.73 -3.38 -10.12
N GLN A 66 -11.50 -3.03 -10.48
CA GLN A 66 -10.63 -3.81 -11.35
C GLN A 66 -9.23 -3.97 -10.73
N ALA A 67 -8.48 -4.95 -11.25
CA ALA A 67 -7.05 -5.04 -10.99
C ALA A 67 -6.32 -3.91 -11.72
N PHE A 68 -5.16 -3.50 -11.18
CA PHE A 68 -4.29 -2.58 -11.88
C PHE A 68 -3.72 -3.18 -13.15
N TYR A 69 -3.64 -2.38 -14.21
CA TYR A 69 -2.89 -2.76 -15.41
C TYR A 69 -1.39 -2.61 -15.18
N ALA A 70 -0.60 -3.53 -15.75
CA ALA A 70 0.86 -3.51 -15.60
C ALA A 70 1.49 -2.24 -16.20
N ASN A 71 0.93 -1.72 -17.30
CA ASN A 71 1.43 -0.53 -17.98
C ASN A 71 1.15 0.79 -17.24
N SER A 72 0.14 0.81 -16.35
CA SER A 72 -0.23 1.98 -15.55
C SER A 72 0.24 1.88 -14.09
N SER A 73 0.90 0.78 -13.72
CA SER A 73 1.40 0.56 -12.38
C SER A 73 2.71 1.31 -12.11
N PRO A 74 3.01 1.63 -10.83
CA PRO A 74 4.35 2.03 -10.41
C PRO A 74 5.38 0.94 -10.70
N ASP A 75 6.66 1.31 -10.60
CA ASP A 75 7.77 0.43 -10.96
C ASP A 75 7.89 -0.74 -9.97
N TYR A 76 7.50 -0.52 -8.71
CA TYR A 76 7.49 -1.56 -7.67
C TYR A 76 6.20 -1.56 -6.84
N LEU A 77 5.79 -2.76 -6.43
CA LEU A 77 4.79 -3.00 -5.39
C LEU A 77 5.49 -3.52 -4.13
N LEU A 78 5.32 -2.81 -3.02
CA LEU A 78 5.82 -3.17 -1.70
C LEU A 78 4.67 -3.65 -0.82
N ILE A 79 4.77 -4.88 -0.31
CA ILE A 79 3.81 -5.42 0.65
C ILE A 79 4.52 -5.56 1.99
N PHE A 80 4.13 -4.73 2.95
CA PHE A 80 4.61 -4.79 4.31
C PHE A 80 3.72 -5.70 5.15
N THR A 81 4.31 -6.33 6.15
CA THR A 81 3.61 -7.19 7.11
C THR A 81 4.10 -6.83 8.50
N GLU A 82 3.20 -6.78 9.48
CA GLU A 82 3.58 -6.58 10.88
C GLU A 82 3.23 -7.82 11.70
N GLU A 83 4.19 -8.30 12.49
CA GLU A 83 4.05 -9.43 13.41
C GLU A 83 4.60 -9.06 14.79
N GLY A 84 3.74 -8.51 15.64
CA GLY A 84 4.13 -8.07 16.98
C GLY A 84 5.11 -6.90 16.92
N ARG A 85 6.38 -7.12 17.26
CA ARG A 85 7.46 -6.10 17.16
C ARG A 85 8.30 -6.24 15.88
N LEU A 86 7.95 -7.18 15.01
CA LEU A 86 8.64 -7.43 13.76
C LEU A 86 7.87 -6.75 12.63
N PHE A 87 8.61 -6.03 11.81
CA PHE A 87 8.15 -5.32 10.63
C PHE A 87 9.01 -5.75 9.44
#